data_AF-A0A960YSR7-F1
#
_entry.id   AF-A0A960YSR7-F1
#
_cell.length_a   1.000
_cell.length_b   1.000
_cell.length_c   1.000
_cell.angle_alpha   90.00
_cell.angle_beta   90.00
_cell.angle_gamma   90.00
#
_symmetry.space_group_name_H-M   'P 1'
#
loop_
_entity.id
_entity.type
_entity.pdbx_description
1 polymer ?
#
loop_
_entity_poly.entity_id
_entity_poly.type
_entity_poly.pdbx_seq_one_letter_code
_entity_poly.pdbx_strand_id
1 'polypeptide(L)'
;MPAFPGRRGPGPTGKRLATDKPDSGWPRLLGLGLALLCILWPLYSAPQKVNEPIKVLQEQGNLNPDKVQLGEQLFRDVRLSANNTISCSSCHVLELNGADPRVPSVGIQGRMGGIKAPTVYNSSLNLAQFWDG
;
A
#
# COMPACT_ATOMS: atom_id res chain seq x y z
N MET A 1 0.44 99.53 -30.20
CA MET A 1 1.24 98.90 -31.28
C MET A 1 0.65 97.52 -31.59
N PRO A 2 0.63 97.09 -32.86
CA PRO A 2 -0.32 96.12 -33.41
C PRO A 2 0.21 94.68 -33.39
N ALA A 3 -0.70 93.69 -33.41
CA ALA A 3 -0.44 92.36 -33.94
C ALA A 3 -1.76 91.61 -34.26
N PHE A 4 -2.10 91.54 -35.56
CA PHE A 4 -2.86 90.43 -36.18
C PHE A 4 -1.90 89.22 -36.38
N PRO A 5 -2.29 88.05 -36.95
CA PRO A 5 -3.57 87.31 -37.04
C PRO A 5 -3.38 85.80 -36.68
N GLY A 6 -4.42 84.96 -36.88
CA GLY A 6 -4.19 83.51 -36.99
C GLY A 6 -5.45 82.65 -37.09
N ARG A 7 -5.99 82.47 -38.31
CA ARG A 7 -7.03 81.46 -38.60
C ARG A 7 -6.43 80.05 -38.44
N ARG A 8 -7.12 79.16 -37.72
CA ARG A 8 -6.92 77.70 -37.75
C ARG A 8 -8.21 77.03 -38.19
N GLY A 9 -8.15 76.28 -39.28
CA GLY A 9 -8.93 75.05 -39.48
C GLY A 9 -7.94 73.93 -39.82
N PRO A 10 -8.37 72.74 -40.26
CA PRO A 10 -9.55 71.94 -39.91
C PRO A 10 -9.11 70.60 -39.27
N GLY A 11 -10.05 69.72 -38.88
CA GLY A 11 -9.74 68.34 -38.50
C GLY A 11 -10.89 67.39 -38.83
N PRO A 12 -10.67 66.30 -39.56
CA PRO A 12 -11.73 65.38 -39.96
C PRO A 12 -12.15 64.52 -38.76
N THR A 13 -13.45 64.50 -38.48
CA THR A 13 -14.06 63.62 -37.48
C THR A 13 -14.06 62.17 -37.98
N GLY A 14 -12.95 61.46 -37.79
CA GLY A 14 -12.89 60.01 -37.93
C GLY A 14 -13.66 59.36 -36.77
N LYS A 15 -14.85 58.80 -37.05
CA LYS A 15 -15.58 57.98 -36.08
C LYS A 15 -14.82 56.67 -35.86
N ARG A 16 -14.18 56.56 -34.71
CA ARG A 16 -13.59 55.31 -34.20
C ARG A 16 -14.76 54.37 -33.89
N LEU A 17 -14.91 53.29 -34.67
CA LEU A 17 -15.88 52.23 -34.37
C LEU A 17 -15.42 51.53 -33.07
N ALA A 18 -16.12 51.85 -31.98
CA ALA A 18 -16.02 51.13 -30.73
C ALA A 18 -16.58 49.73 -30.96
N THR A 19 -15.73 48.71 -30.87
CA THR A 19 -16.16 47.33 -30.71
C THR A 19 -16.40 47.12 -29.23
N ASP A 20 -17.62 47.43 -28.78
CA ASP A 20 -18.04 47.14 -27.41
C ASP A 20 -18.13 45.62 -27.26
N LYS A 21 -17.10 45.03 -26.66
CA LYS A 21 -17.12 43.63 -26.22
C LYS A 21 -18.02 43.56 -24.98
N PRO A 22 -19.13 42.79 -24.99
CA PRO A 22 -19.97 42.67 -23.82
C PRO A 22 -19.15 42.09 -22.65
N ASP A 23 -19.23 42.77 -21.52
CA ASP A 23 -18.62 42.49 -20.21
C ASP A 23 -19.31 41.32 -19.51
N SER A 24 -19.58 40.29 -20.29
CA SER A 24 -20.44 39.21 -19.87
C SER A 24 -19.62 38.23 -19.04
N GLY A 25 -19.96 38.14 -17.75
CA GLY A 25 -19.17 37.52 -16.67
C GLY A 25 -18.96 36.01 -16.74
N TRP A 26 -19.23 35.36 -17.87
CA TRP A 26 -18.97 33.93 -18.10
C TRP A 26 -17.53 33.47 -17.86
N PRO A 27 -16.45 34.23 -18.17
CA PRO A 27 -15.11 33.76 -17.86
C PRO A 27 -14.86 33.66 -16.34
N ARG A 28 -15.57 34.44 -15.52
CA ARG A 28 -15.48 34.37 -14.05
C ARG A 28 -16.23 33.15 -13.49
N LEU A 29 -17.40 32.83 -14.04
CA LEU A 29 -18.19 31.67 -13.63
C LEU A 29 -17.53 30.34 -14.03
N LEU A 30 -16.93 30.27 -15.24
CA LEU A 30 -16.11 29.13 -15.66
C LEU A 30 -14.87 28.96 -14.78
N GLY A 31 -14.19 30.07 -14.44
CA GLY A 31 -13.03 30.03 -13.54
C GLY A 31 -13.37 29.54 -12.13
N LEU A 32 -14.50 29.97 -11.56
CA LEU A 32 -14.96 29.54 -10.23
C LEU A 32 -15.38 28.07 -10.20
N GLY A 33 -16.09 27.59 -11.24
CA GLY A 33 -16.48 26.19 -11.34
C GLY A 33 -15.29 25.24 -11.47
N LEU A 34 -14.28 25.61 -12.27
CA LEU A 34 -13.05 24.83 -12.43
C LEU A 34 -12.21 24.81 -11.14
N ALA A 35 -12.13 25.94 -10.43
CA ALA A 35 -11.46 26.02 -9.13
C ALA A 35 -12.11 25.13 -8.08
N LEU A 36 -13.45 25.10 -8.01
CA LEU A 36 -14.20 24.21 -7.13
C LEU A 36 -13.96 22.73 -7.43
N LEU A 37 -13.92 22.35 -8.70
CA LEU A 37 -13.59 20.99 -9.13
C LEU A 37 -12.17 20.59 -8.73
N CYS A 38 -11.18 21.46 -8.91
CA CYS A 38 -9.79 21.20 -8.49
C CYS A 38 -9.63 21.12 -6.97
N ILE A 39 -10.41 21.89 -6.20
CA ILE A 39 -10.37 21.87 -4.73
C ILE A 39 -11.07 20.62 -4.17
N LEU A 40 -12.08 20.09 -4.86
CA LEU A 40 -12.83 18.90 -4.44
C LEU A 40 -12.24 17.58 -4.96
N TRP A 41 -11.39 17.61 -6.00
CA TRP A 41 -10.73 16.42 -6.57
C TRP A 41 -9.88 15.60 -5.59
N PRO A 42 -9.07 16.19 -4.70
CA PRO A 42 -8.26 15.42 -3.76
C PRO A 42 -9.13 14.69 -2.71
N LEU A 43 -10.32 15.21 -2.41
CA LEU A 43 -11.26 14.61 -1.45
C LEU A 43 -11.98 13.37 -2.00
N TYR A 44 -11.98 13.18 -3.33
CA TYR A 44 -12.67 12.08 -4.00
C TYR A 44 -11.73 10.93 -4.42
N SER A 45 -10.41 11.10 -4.27
CA SER A 45 -9.44 10.03 -4.57
C SER A 45 -9.49 8.95 -3.49
N ALA A 46 -10.37 7.97 -3.66
CA ALA A 46 -10.30 6.73 -2.88
C ALA A 46 -8.96 6.02 -3.16
N PRO A 47 -8.32 5.41 -2.15
CA PRO A 47 -7.12 4.61 -2.38
C PRO A 47 -7.44 3.50 -3.38
N GLN A 48 -6.69 3.44 -4.48
CA GLN A 48 -6.85 2.42 -5.50
C GLN A 48 -6.46 1.06 -4.90
N LYS A 49 -7.41 0.12 -4.82
CA LYS A 49 -7.08 -1.29 -4.60
C LYS A 49 -6.41 -1.82 -5.87
N VAL A 50 -5.08 -1.82 -5.89
CA VAL A 50 -4.32 -2.39 -6.99
C VAL A 50 -4.48 -3.92 -6.93
N ASN A 51 -5.03 -4.52 -7.99
CA ASN A 51 -5.21 -5.97 -8.08
C ASN A 51 -3.89 -6.63 -8.50
N GLU A 52 -2.94 -6.67 -7.57
CA GLU A 52 -1.63 -7.26 -7.77
C GLU A 52 -1.66 -8.77 -7.41
N PRO A 53 -0.93 -9.62 -8.16
CA PRO A 53 -0.86 -11.06 -7.86
C PRO A 53 -0.28 -11.37 -6.47
N ILE A 54 0.61 -10.53 -5.96
CA ILE A 54 1.22 -10.66 -4.64
C ILE A 54 0.62 -9.59 -3.74
N LYS A 55 0.15 -10.01 -2.56
CA LYS A 55 -0.41 -9.13 -1.55
C LYS A 55 0.50 -9.12 -0.33
N VAL A 56 0.54 -7.98 0.35
CA VAL A 56 1.25 -7.86 1.63
C VAL A 56 0.62 -8.82 2.65
N LEU A 57 1.47 -9.46 3.47
CA LEU A 57 1.00 -10.31 4.57
C LEU A 57 0.15 -9.49 5.52
N GLN A 58 -1.03 -9.99 5.85
CA GLN A 58 -1.95 -9.35 6.78
C GLN A 58 -1.70 -9.90 8.18
N GLU A 59 -1.78 -9.04 9.18
CA GLU A 59 -1.74 -9.49 10.58
C GLU A 59 -2.91 -10.43 10.88
N GLN A 60 -2.64 -11.47 11.67
CA GLN A 60 -3.67 -12.41 12.10
C GLN A 60 -4.47 -11.76 13.24
N GLY A 61 -5.72 -11.36 12.95
CA GLY A 61 -6.61 -10.77 13.95
C GLY A 61 -7.38 -11.81 14.77
N ASN A 62 -7.79 -11.44 15.99
CA ASN A 62 -8.73 -12.18 16.84
C ASN A 62 -8.29 -13.61 17.25
N LEU A 63 -7.02 -13.80 17.57
CA LEU A 63 -6.54 -15.04 18.18
C LEU A 63 -6.86 -15.08 19.67
N ASN A 64 -7.27 -16.24 20.19
CA ASN A 64 -7.44 -16.44 21.63
C ASN A 64 -6.04 -16.49 22.31
N PRO A 65 -5.71 -15.55 23.22
CA PRO A 65 -4.38 -15.47 23.82
C PRO A 65 -4.01 -16.71 24.63
N ASP A 66 -4.96 -17.31 25.34
CA ASP A 66 -4.72 -18.53 26.14
C ASP A 66 -4.35 -19.71 25.24
N LYS A 67 -5.00 -19.80 24.07
CA LYS A 67 -4.69 -20.83 23.07
C LYS A 67 -3.32 -20.60 22.43
N VAL A 68 -2.95 -19.34 22.15
CA VAL A 68 -1.63 -19.00 21.63
C VAL A 68 -0.54 -19.36 22.64
N GLN A 69 -0.73 -19.00 23.92
CA GLN A 69 0.22 -19.33 24.98
C GLN A 69 0.38 -20.84 25.18
N LEU A 70 -0.73 -21.58 25.19
CA LEU A 70 -0.70 -23.04 25.26
C LEU A 70 0.02 -23.64 24.03
N GLY A 71 -0.25 -23.12 22.83
CA GLY A 71 0.41 -23.55 21.60
C GLY A 71 1.92 -23.33 21.63
N GLU A 72 2.37 -22.18 22.14
CA GLU A 72 3.80 -21.91 22.31
C GLU A 72 4.46 -22.90 23.28
N GLN A 73 3.81 -23.20 24.40
CA GLN A 73 4.31 -24.18 25.37
C GLN A 73 4.47 -25.56 24.70
N LEU A 74 3.45 -26.02 24.00
CA LEU A 74 3.46 -27.31 23.31
C LEU A 74 4.50 -27.35 22.18
N PHE A 75 4.69 -26.25 21.44
CA PHE A 75 5.68 -26.17 20.36
C PHE A 75 7.12 -26.40 20.86
N ARG A 76 7.39 -26.03 22.12
CA ARG A 76 8.69 -26.20 22.77
C ARG A 76 8.76 -27.43 23.68
N ASP A 77 7.67 -28.16 23.91
CA ASP A 77 7.61 -29.26 24.88
C ASP A 77 8.21 -30.57 24.30
N VAL A 78 9.32 -31.01 24.88
CA VAL A 78 9.99 -32.25 24.46
C VAL A 78 9.22 -33.51 24.86
N ARG A 79 8.29 -33.43 25.82
CA ARG A 79 7.49 -34.57 26.29
C ARG A 79 6.54 -35.12 25.22
N LEU A 80 6.33 -34.36 24.15
CA LEU A 80 5.59 -34.82 22.97
C LEU A 80 6.41 -35.81 22.12
N SER A 81 7.73 -35.89 22.30
CA SER A 81 8.56 -36.92 21.66
C SER A 81 8.61 -38.21 22.48
N ALA A 82 8.73 -39.35 21.79
CA ALA A 82 8.72 -40.68 22.42
C ALA A 82 9.85 -40.90 23.45
N ASN A 83 10.94 -40.14 23.38
CA ASN A 83 12.11 -40.25 24.26
C ASN A 83 12.43 -38.96 25.04
N ASN A 84 11.52 -37.97 25.05
CA ASN A 84 11.70 -36.67 25.72
C ASN A 84 12.93 -35.86 25.27
N THR A 85 13.38 -36.00 24.01
CA THR A 85 14.58 -35.26 23.53
C THR A 85 14.31 -34.21 22.47
N ILE A 86 13.15 -34.24 21.79
CA ILE A 86 12.87 -33.38 20.63
C ILE A 86 11.49 -32.74 20.80
N SER A 87 11.35 -31.50 20.35
CA SER A 87 10.09 -30.78 20.23
C SER A 87 9.93 -30.24 18.80
N CYS A 88 8.82 -29.56 18.50
CA CYS A 88 8.63 -28.90 17.21
C CYS A 88 9.77 -27.89 16.94
N SER A 89 10.17 -27.13 17.96
CA SER A 89 11.23 -26.13 17.87
C SER A 89 12.63 -26.72 17.64
N SER A 90 12.85 -28.02 17.82
CA SER A 90 14.14 -28.66 17.51
C SER A 90 14.44 -28.68 16.01
N CYS A 91 13.39 -28.84 15.19
CA CYS A 91 13.50 -28.86 13.72
C CYS A 91 12.95 -27.57 13.09
N HIS A 92 12.01 -26.87 13.73
CA HIS A 92 11.45 -25.61 13.24
C HIS A 92 11.94 -24.44 14.10
N VAL A 93 13.22 -24.14 14.00
CA VAL A 93 13.92 -23.17 14.86
C VAL A 93 13.50 -21.75 14.48
N LEU A 94 12.70 -21.08 15.33
CA LEU A 94 12.14 -19.76 15.02
C LEU A 94 13.22 -18.69 14.83
N GLU A 95 14.32 -18.79 15.58
CA GLU A 95 15.49 -17.91 15.46
C GLU A 95 16.27 -18.14 14.15
N LEU A 96 16.07 -19.28 13.49
CA LEU A 96 16.71 -19.66 12.23
C LEU A 96 15.68 -19.85 11.11
N ASN A 97 14.84 -18.83 10.91
CA ASN A 97 13.82 -18.77 9.84
C ASN A 97 12.70 -19.83 9.96
N GLY A 98 12.48 -20.41 11.13
CA GLY A 98 11.41 -21.38 11.39
C GLY A 98 11.62 -22.75 10.72
N ALA A 99 12.81 -23.04 10.21
CA ALA A 99 13.16 -24.28 9.51
C ALA A 99 14.41 -24.92 10.12
N ASP A 100 14.70 -26.17 9.73
CA ASP A 100 15.91 -26.83 10.20
C ASP A 100 17.10 -26.28 9.44
N PRO A 101 18.17 -25.81 10.11
CA PRO A 101 19.41 -25.45 9.42
C PRO A 101 20.12 -26.68 8.79
N ARG A 102 19.76 -27.90 9.19
CA ARG A 102 20.37 -29.16 8.72
C ARG A 102 19.62 -29.73 7.52
N VAL A 103 20.33 -30.54 6.74
CA VAL A 103 19.76 -31.33 5.63
C VAL A 103 20.37 -32.74 5.66
N PRO A 104 19.61 -33.81 5.97
CA PRO A 104 18.21 -33.84 6.43
C PRO A 104 18.06 -33.53 7.92
N SER A 105 16.81 -33.36 8.38
CA SER A 105 16.49 -33.17 9.79
C SER A 105 16.82 -34.40 10.63
N VAL A 106 17.23 -34.17 11.89
CA VAL A 106 17.63 -35.24 12.83
C VAL A 106 16.51 -35.50 13.83
N GLY A 107 15.94 -36.70 13.79
CA GLY A 107 14.91 -37.17 14.69
C GLY A 107 15.47 -37.86 15.94
N ILE A 108 14.57 -38.52 16.68
CA ILE A 108 14.93 -39.23 17.92
C ILE A 108 16.00 -40.29 17.64
N GLN A 109 16.88 -40.53 18.63
CA GLN A 109 18.00 -41.48 18.49
C GLN A 109 18.96 -41.15 17.33
N GLY A 110 19.03 -39.89 16.89
CA GLY A 110 19.91 -39.48 15.78
C GLY A 110 19.45 -39.98 14.42
N ARG A 111 18.19 -40.42 14.28
CA ARG A 111 17.66 -40.92 13.00
C ARG A 111 17.57 -39.77 12.00
N MET A 112 18.21 -39.94 10.85
CA MET A 112 18.14 -38.98 9.76
C MET A 112 16.79 -39.11 9.04
N GLY A 113 16.09 -38.00 8.86
CA GLY A 113 14.89 -37.94 8.03
C GLY A 113 15.20 -38.11 6.54
N GLY A 114 14.17 -38.30 5.72
CA GLY A 114 14.31 -38.39 4.25
C GLY A 114 14.26 -37.04 3.53
N ILE A 115 13.80 -36.00 4.22
CA ILE A 115 13.54 -34.66 3.66
C ILE A 115 13.89 -33.58 4.71
N LYS A 116 14.12 -32.36 4.24
CA LYS A 116 14.34 -31.19 5.10
C LYS A 116 13.02 -30.73 5.72
N ALA A 117 13.01 -30.39 7.01
CA ALA A 117 11.85 -29.71 7.61
C ALA A 117 11.61 -28.33 6.94
N PRO A 118 10.40 -28.04 6.42
CA PRO A 118 10.06 -26.74 5.85
C PRO A 118 9.96 -25.67 6.95
N THR A 119 9.84 -24.40 6.57
CA THR A 119 9.59 -23.33 7.56
C THR A 119 8.17 -23.40 8.10
N VAL A 120 8.00 -23.06 9.38
CA VAL A 120 6.66 -22.82 9.96
C VAL A 120 6.11 -21.43 9.65
N TYR A 121 6.95 -20.48 9.23
CA TYR A 121 6.49 -19.13 8.90
C TYR A 121 5.58 -19.15 7.68
N ASN A 122 4.41 -18.53 7.84
CA ASN A 122 3.34 -18.47 6.83
C ASN A 122 2.80 -19.83 6.37
N SER A 123 3.10 -20.93 7.07
CA SER A 123 2.62 -22.27 6.74
C SER A 123 1.10 -22.41 6.72
N SER A 124 0.39 -21.54 7.46
CA SER A 124 -1.08 -21.43 7.43
C SER A 124 -1.64 -20.94 6.10
N LEU A 125 -0.81 -20.34 5.24
CA LEU A 125 -1.19 -19.86 3.91
C LEU A 125 -0.92 -20.90 2.81
N ASN A 126 -0.30 -22.04 3.16
CA ASN A 126 -0.07 -23.11 2.20
C ASN A 126 -1.41 -23.77 1.82
N LEU A 127 -1.55 -24.15 0.54
CA LEU A 127 -2.69 -24.93 0.08
C LEU A 127 -2.73 -26.34 0.71
N ALA A 128 -1.56 -26.94 0.90
CA ALA A 128 -1.36 -28.26 1.50
C ALA A 128 -0.13 -28.24 2.43
N GLN A 129 -0.06 -29.18 3.36
CA GLN A 129 1.07 -29.33 4.27
C GLN A 129 2.03 -30.42 3.78
N PHE A 130 3.27 -30.42 4.26
CA PHE A 130 4.37 -31.27 3.77
C PHE A 130 4.79 -30.98 2.31
N TRP A 131 5.80 -31.70 1.83
CA TRP A 131 6.39 -31.48 0.49
C TRP A 131 5.58 -32.10 -0.63
N ASP A 132 4.81 -33.14 -0.32
CA ASP A 132 3.99 -33.93 -1.22
C ASP A 132 2.49 -33.59 -1.16
N GLY A 133 2.09 -32.70 -0.25
CA GLY A 133 0.73 -32.17 -0.11
C GLY A 133 -0.23 -33.10 0.60
#